data_AF-A0A6P2BU27-F1
#
_entry.id   AF-A0A6P2BU27-F1
#
_cell.length_a   1.000
_cell.length_b   1.000
_cell.length_c   1.000
_cell.angle_alpha   90.00
_cell.angle_beta   90.00
_cell.angle_gamma   90.00
#
_symmetry.space_group_name_H-M   'P 1'
#
loop_
_entity.id
_entity.type
_entity.pdbx_description
1 polymer ?
#
loop_
_entity_poly.entity_id
_entity_poly.type
_entity_poly.pdbx_seq_one_letter_code
_entity_poly.pdbx_strand_id
1 'polypeptide(L)'
;MATGKQVKTARKNISKAREAAASKRTIAHLPKQTRSELGKQGAAVARRNRAGGDSPKTRAELYEIAKRRDLPGRSTMGRAELARALGEE
;
A
#
# COMPACT_ATOMS: atom_id res chain seq x y z
N MET A 1 -6.72 -20.88 5.86
CA MET A 1 -5.43 -20.26 5.48
C MET A 1 -5.19 -20.50 3.98
N ALA A 2 -4.65 -19.53 3.23
CA ALA A 2 -4.33 -19.78 1.81
C ALA A 2 -3.21 -20.83 1.69
N THR A 3 -3.33 -21.76 0.76
CA THR A 3 -2.33 -22.81 0.55
C THR A 3 -1.02 -22.22 0.00
N GLY A 4 0.11 -22.90 0.23
CA GLY A 4 1.41 -22.46 -0.29
C GLY A 4 1.42 -22.29 -1.82
N LYS A 5 0.65 -23.13 -2.54
CA LYS A 5 0.45 -23.02 -3.99
C LYS A 5 -0.30 -21.73 -4.36
N GLN A 6 -1.36 -21.39 -3.63
CA GLN A 6 -2.11 -20.14 -3.85
C GLN A 6 -1.23 -18.91 -3.61
N VAL A 7 -0.43 -18.89 -2.54
CA VAL A 7 0.49 -17.78 -2.24
C VAL A 7 1.56 -17.62 -3.33
N LYS A 8 2.14 -18.74 -3.80
CA LYS A 8 3.15 -18.72 -4.88
C LYS A 8 2.56 -18.16 -6.18
N THR A 9 1.36 -18.56 -6.55
CA THR A 9 0.66 -18.04 -7.74
C THR A 9 0.32 -16.56 -7.59
N ALA A 10 -0.18 -16.14 -6.43
CA ALA A 10 -0.49 -14.74 -6.16
C ALA A 10 0.75 -13.84 -6.30
N ARG A 11 1.90 -14.26 -5.74
CA ARG A 11 3.17 -13.54 -5.88
C ARG A 11 3.58 -13.38 -7.34
N LYS A 12 3.48 -14.45 -8.13
CA LYS A 12 3.79 -14.40 -9.58
C LYS A 12 2.86 -13.44 -10.33
N ASN A 13 1.57 -13.47 -10.05
CA ASN A 13 0.60 -12.59 -10.69
C ASN A 13 0.85 -11.11 -10.35
N ILE A 14 1.18 -10.82 -9.08
CA ILE A 14 1.55 -9.46 -8.65
C ILE A 14 2.82 -8.98 -9.38
N SER A 15 3.86 -9.81 -9.48
CA SER A 15 5.08 -9.45 -10.23
C SER A 15 4.77 -9.11 -11.68
N LYS A 16 4.01 -9.96 -12.39
CA LYS A 16 3.61 -9.70 -13.77
C LYS A 16 2.80 -8.41 -13.91
N ALA A 17 1.88 -8.14 -12.99
CA ALA A 17 1.09 -6.92 -12.99
C ALA A 17 1.96 -5.67 -12.77
N ARG A 18 2.96 -5.75 -11.88
CA ARG A 18 3.93 -4.67 -11.64
C ARG A 18 4.77 -4.38 -12.88
N GLU A 19 5.27 -5.42 -13.54
CA GLU A 19 6.04 -5.31 -14.79
C GLU A 19 5.21 -4.68 -15.90
N ALA A 20 3.97 -5.14 -16.09
CA ALA A 20 3.06 -4.58 -17.08
C ALA A 20 2.74 -3.10 -16.79
N ALA A 21 2.49 -2.74 -15.53
CA ALA A 21 2.25 -1.36 -15.12
C ALA A 21 3.48 -0.46 -15.37
N ALA A 22 4.68 -0.96 -15.05
CA ALA A 22 5.94 -0.26 -15.27
C ALA A 22 6.19 -0.03 -16.77
N SER A 23 5.97 -1.04 -17.61
CA SER A 23 6.08 -0.95 -19.07
C SER A 23 5.10 0.07 -19.66
N LYS A 24 3.83 0.05 -19.23
CA LYS A 24 2.79 0.95 -19.74
C LYS A 24 2.95 2.41 -19.33
N ARG A 25 3.69 2.69 -18.25
CA ARG A 25 3.92 4.06 -17.72
C ARG A 25 2.65 4.91 -17.70
N THR A 26 1.53 4.35 -17.25
CA THR A 26 0.20 4.98 -17.40
C THR A 26 0.12 6.38 -16.78
N ILE A 27 0.80 6.59 -15.65
CA ILE A 27 0.89 7.91 -14.99
C ILE A 27 1.54 8.97 -15.90
N ALA A 28 2.48 8.59 -16.77
CA ALA A 28 3.15 9.52 -17.67
C ALA A 28 2.21 10.10 -18.72
N HIS A 29 1.18 9.34 -19.11
CA HIS A 29 0.18 9.70 -20.13
C HIS A 29 -1.03 10.46 -19.57
N LEU A 30 -1.08 10.67 -18.25
CA LEU A 30 -2.15 11.48 -17.63
C LEU A 30 -1.95 12.99 -17.90
N PRO A 31 -3.03 13.80 -17.86
CA PRO A 31 -2.93 15.25 -17.94
C PRO A 31 -1.94 15.82 -16.90
N LYS A 32 -1.24 16.90 -17.27
CA LYS A 32 -0.20 17.53 -16.45
C LYS A 32 -0.68 17.83 -15.01
N GLN A 33 -1.91 18.32 -14.88
CA GLN A 33 -2.52 18.62 -13.59
C GLN A 33 -2.65 17.35 -12.73
N THR A 34 -3.29 16.29 -13.24
CA THR A 34 -3.46 15.01 -12.53
C THR A 34 -2.13 14.39 -12.13
N ARG A 35 -1.14 14.39 -13.04
CA ARG A 35 0.20 13.87 -12.76
C ARG A 35 0.91 14.66 -11.64
N SER A 36 0.75 15.99 -11.63
CA SER A 36 1.33 16.85 -10.59
C SER A 36 0.70 16.58 -9.22
N GLU A 37 -0.64 16.50 -9.15
CA GLU A 37 -1.34 16.25 -7.90
C GLU A 37 -1.01 14.88 -7.30
N LEU A 38 -0.95 13.82 -8.13
CA LEU A 38 -0.49 12.50 -7.68
C LEU A 38 0.95 12.54 -7.16
N GLY A 39 1.83 13.30 -7.82
CA GLY A 39 3.21 13.51 -7.38
C GLY A 39 3.30 14.21 -6.02
N LYS A 40 2.51 15.26 -5.79
CA LYS A 40 2.43 15.97 -4.50
C LYS A 40 1.96 15.06 -3.38
N GLN A 41 0.93 14.24 -3.63
CA GLN A 41 0.43 13.28 -2.65
C GLN A 41 1.50 12.25 -2.27
N GLY A 42 2.19 11.67 -3.27
CA GLY A 42 3.29 10.73 -3.02
C GLY A 42 4.45 11.37 -2.25
N ALA A 43 4.82 12.61 -2.60
CA ALA A 43 5.87 13.35 -1.91
C ALA A 43 5.51 13.68 -0.46
N ALA A 44 4.25 14.04 -0.19
CA ALA A 44 3.76 14.30 1.16
C ALA A 44 3.88 13.05 2.06
N VAL A 45 3.47 11.88 1.54
CA VAL A 45 3.63 10.60 2.26
C VAL A 45 5.10 10.29 2.50
N ALA A 46 5.95 10.41 1.47
CA ALA A 46 7.38 10.13 1.60
C ALA A 46 8.07 11.06 2.62
N ARG A 47 7.73 12.35 2.62
CA ARG A 47 8.23 13.33 3.59
C ARG A 47 7.82 12.95 5.01
N ARG A 48 6.54 12.59 5.21
CA ARG A 48 6.04 12.19 6.53
C ARG A 48 6.75 10.94 7.05
N ASN A 49 6.94 9.93 6.20
CA ASN A 49 7.66 8.70 6.58
C ASN A 49 9.10 8.99 7.01
N ARG A 50 9.78 9.96 6.36
CA ARG A 50 11.12 10.40 6.77
C ARG A 50 11.12 11.19 8.08
N ALA A 51 10.08 11.97 8.34
CA ALA A 51 9.96 12.80 9.54
C ALA A 51 9.46 12.03 10.78
N GLY A 52 9.17 10.72 10.67
CA GLY A 52 8.68 9.91 11.79
C GLY A 52 7.26 10.28 12.23
N GLY A 53 6.42 10.83 11.34
CA GLY A 53 5.06 11.25 11.69
C GLY A 53 4.21 10.08 12.19
N ASP A 54 3.85 10.11 13.46
CA ASP A 54 3.28 8.95 14.17
C ASP A 54 1.81 8.69 13.80
N SER A 55 1.01 9.73 13.51
CA SER A 55 -0.42 9.59 13.14
C SER A 55 -0.91 10.70 12.19
N PRO A 56 -1.95 10.44 11.38
CA PRO A 56 -2.56 9.13 11.12
C PRO A 56 -1.67 8.27 10.23
N LYS A 57 -1.51 6.99 10.59
CA LYS A 57 -0.66 6.03 9.86
C LYS A 57 -1.26 5.72 8.48
N THR A 58 -0.37 5.49 7.51
CA THR A 58 -0.75 4.98 6.18
C THR A 58 -1.24 3.54 6.28
N ARG A 59 -1.97 3.09 5.26
CA ARG A 59 -2.36 1.68 5.13
C ARG A 59 -1.14 0.74 5.22
N ALA A 60 -0.01 1.12 4.64
CA ALA A 60 1.19 0.30 4.61
C ALA A 60 1.81 0.14 6.01
N GLU A 61 1.90 1.23 6.78
CA GLU A 61 2.39 1.18 8.16
C GLU A 61 1.45 0.39 9.07
N LEU A 62 0.14 0.63 8.94
CA LEU A 62 -0.87 -0.15 9.66
C LEU A 62 -0.78 -1.63 9.28
N TYR A 63 -0.52 -1.96 8.02
CA TYR A 63 -0.31 -3.34 7.59
C TYR A 63 0.93 -3.98 8.24
N GLU A 64 2.04 -3.26 8.34
CA GLU A 64 3.25 -3.76 9.01
C GLU A 64 3.05 -3.92 10.52
N ILE A 65 2.33 -3.00 11.17
CA ILE A 65 1.94 -3.14 12.58
C ILE A 65 1.04 -4.37 12.75
N ALA A 66 0.03 -4.53 11.91
CA ALA A 66 -0.86 -5.68 11.90
C ALA A 66 -0.11 -6.99 11.63
N LYS A 67 0.92 -6.98 10.78
CA LYS A 67 1.78 -8.14 10.54
C LYS A 67 2.63 -8.49 11.76
N ARG A 68 3.18 -7.50 12.47
CA ARG A 68 3.95 -7.71 13.72
C ARG A 68 3.08 -8.26 14.85
N ARG A 69 1.82 -7.83 14.93
CA ARG A 69 0.82 -8.30 15.91
C ARG A 69 0.08 -9.59 15.47
N ASP A 70 0.51 -10.19 14.35
CA ASP A 70 -0.12 -11.35 13.69
C ASP A 70 -1.65 -11.27 13.53
N LEU A 71 -2.14 -10.09 13.16
CA LEU A 71 -3.56 -9.83 12.98
C LEU A 71 -4.10 -10.63 11.77
N PRO A 72 -5.09 -11.53 11.97
CA PRO A 72 -5.68 -12.31 10.88
C PRO A 72 -6.53 -11.42 9.98
N GLY A 73 -6.58 -11.72 8.68
CA GLY A 73 -7.33 -10.92 7.71
C GLY A 73 -6.70 -9.57 7.35
N ARG A 74 -5.55 -9.18 7.93
CA ARG A 74 -4.85 -7.92 7.63
C ARG A 74 -4.61 -7.63 6.15
N SER A 75 -4.49 -8.66 5.31
CA SER A 75 -4.25 -8.53 3.87
C SER A 75 -5.48 -8.09 3.08
N THR A 76 -6.69 -8.39 3.58
CA THR A 76 -7.95 -7.98 2.95
C THR A 76 -8.43 -6.64 3.49
N MET A 77 -7.93 -6.22 4.65
CA MET A 77 -8.35 -4.98 5.30
C MET A 77 -7.84 -3.72 4.56
N GLY A 78 -8.75 -2.76 4.42
CA GLY A 78 -8.47 -1.39 3.99
C GLY A 78 -7.79 -0.56 5.09
N ARG A 79 -7.43 0.70 4.79
CA ARG A 79 -6.77 1.58 5.78
C ARG A 79 -7.62 1.74 7.05
N ALA A 80 -8.91 2.07 6.89
CA ALA A 80 -9.81 2.33 8.00
C ALA A 80 -10.07 1.06 8.83
N GLU A 81 -10.14 -0.10 8.19
CA GLU A 81 -10.31 -1.38 8.88
C GLU A 81 -9.06 -1.74 9.68
N LEU A 82 -7.87 -1.56 9.10
CA LEU A 82 -6.60 -1.77 9.82
C LEU A 82 -6.45 -0.79 10.99
N ALA A 83 -6.83 0.47 10.80
CA ALA A 83 -6.78 1.52 11.82
C ALA A 83 -7.68 1.14 13.02
N ARG A 84 -8.95 0.81 12.76
CA ARG A 84 -9.90 0.33 13.77
C ARG A 84 -9.42 -0.94 14.47
N ALA A 85 -8.92 -1.92 13.72
CA ALA A 85 -8.45 -3.18 14.27
C ALA A 85 -7.17 -3.03 15.12
N LEU A 86 -6.41 -1.95 14.94
CA LEU A 86 -5.19 -1.66 15.68
C LEU A 86 -5.37 -0.62 16.80
N GLY A 87 -6.53 0.03 16.89
CA GLY A 87 -6.81 1.12 17.84
C GLY A 87 -6.09 2.43 17.49
N GLU A 88 -5.80 2.63 16.20
CA GLU A 88 -5.15 3.84 15.67
C GLU A 88 -6.24 4.69 15.01
N GLU A 89 -6.52 5.89 15.52
CA GLU A 89 -7.45 6.87 14.90
C GLU A 89 -6.72 7.92 14.05
#